data_AF-A0A3P7PQL1-F1
#
_entry.id   AF-A0A3P7PQL1-F1
#
_cell.length_a   1.000
_cell.length_b   1.000
_cell.length_c   1.000
_cell.angle_alpha   90.00
_cell.angle_beta   90.00
_cell.angle_gamma   90.00
#
_symmetry.space_group_name_H-M   'P 1'
#
loop_
_entity.id
_entity.type
_entity.pdbx_description
1 polymer ?
#
loop_
_entity_poly.entity_id
_entity_poly.type
_entity_poly.pdbx_seq_one_letter_code
_entity_poly.pdbx_strand_id
1 'polypeptide(L)'
;MGCPANDLIRLFSACLSGKDRQEHWEQLVEEFYGYLEEEVNDKPMPYTLEQLKESCRRFMPLGIFMIVTIIAPMHEVLYHNPDEQQRKKSMDLVTEKTECLLDDLLKFHERNTLPKNGNSV
;
A
#
# COMPACT_ATOMS: atom_id res chain seq x y z
N MET A 1 11.29 -11.90 -11.66
CA MET A 1 10.05 -11.27 -12.18
C MET A 1 9.47 -10.45 -11.04
N GLY A 2 9.39 -9.13 -11.21
CA GLY A 2 8.77 -8.21 -10.24
C GLY A 2 7.37 -7.82 -10.70
N CYS A 3 6.52 -7.43 -9.76
CA CYS A 3 5.19 -6.87 -10.03
C CYS A 3 5.19 -5.44 -9.46
N PRO A 4 5.18 -4.40 -10.30
CA PRO A 4 5.26 -3.01 -9.85
C PRO A 4 4.20 -2.66 -8.81
N ALA A 5 2.97 -3.17 -8.97
CA ALA A 5 1.91 -2.97 -8.00
C ALA A 5 2.23 -3.61 -6.63
N ASN A 6 2.81 -4.82 -6.61
CA ASN A 6 3.23 -5.44 -5.35
C ASN A 6 4.35 -4.63 -4.66
N ASP A 7 5.34 -4.21 -5.43
CA ASP A 7 6.48 -3.45 -4.89
C ASP A 7 6.04 -2.09 -4.34
N LEU A 8 5.21 -1.34 -5.07
CA LEU A 8 4.68 -0.04 -4.65
C LEU A 8 3.76 -0.17 -3.43
N ILE A 9 2.80 -1.11 -3.43
CA ILE A 9 1.91 -1.32 -2.29
C ILE A 9 2.70 -1.72 -1.04
N ARG A 10 3.69 -2.58 -1.18
CA ARG A 10 4.58 -2.95 -0.07
C ARG A 10 5.35 -1.74 0.46
N LEU A 11 5.95 -0.95 -0.43
CA LEU A 11 6.70 0.26 -0.07
C LEU A 11 5.84 1.26 0.69
N PHE A 12 4.68 1.62 0.13
CA PHE A 12 3.77 2.59 0.76
C PHE A 12 3.22 2.08 2.08
N SER A 13 2.88 0.79 2.16
CA SER A 13 2.36 0.19 3.40
C SER A 13 3.41 0.12 4.51
N ALA A 14 4.68 -0.09 4.16
CA ALA A 14 5.77 -0.15 5.13
C ALA A 14 6.24 1.24 5.59
N CYS A 15 6.39 2.19 4.67
CA CYS A 15 7.13 3.43 4.92
C CYS A 15 6.26 4.65 5.26
N LEU A 16 5.01 4.71 4.82
CA LEU A 16 4.13 5.85 5.09
C LEU A 16 3.31 5.64 6.37
N SER A 17 2.81 6.74 6.96
CA SER A 17 1.71 6.66 7.92
C SER A 17 0.44 6.13 7.23
N GLY A 18 -0.55 5.70 8.03
CA GLY A 18 -1.82 5.26 7.48
C GLY A 18 -2.48 6.36 6.64
N LYS A 19 -2.59 7.56 7.22
CA LYS A 19 -3.17 8.74 6.57
C LYS A 19 -2.44 9.18 5.31
N ASP A 20 -1.12 9.31 5.34
CA ASP A 20 -0.36 9.78 4.17
C ASP A 20 -0.52 8.81 2.99
N ARG A 21 -0.55 7.50 3.26
CA ARG A 21 -0.83 6.50 2.21
C ARG A 21 -2.23 6.70 1.63
N GLN A 22 -3.24 6.81 2.48
CA GLN A 22 -4.63 6.95 2.04
C GLN A 22 -4.85 8.19 1.18
N GLU A 23 -4.19 9.29 1.51
CA GLU A 23 -4.32 10.57 0.81
C GLU A 23 -3.47 10.63 -0.48
N HIS A 24 -2.24 10.09 -0.45
CA HIS A 24 -1.24 10.39 -1.47
C HIS A 24 -0.81 9.21 -2.34
N TRP A 25 -1.30 7.97 -2.12
CA TRP A 25 -0.78 6.81 -2.86
C TRP A 25 -0.92 6.95 -4.38
N GLU A 26 -1.99 7.54 -4.91
CA GLU A 26 -2.16 7.71 -6.37
C GLU A 26 -1.12 8.68 -6.94
N GLN A 27 -0.90 9.82 -6.27
CA GLN A 27 0.10 10.80 -6.66
C GLN A 27 1.52 10.19 -6.62
N LEU A 28 1.81 9.36 -5.61
CA LEU A 28 3.09 8.66 -5.55
C LEU A 28 3.23 7.66 -6.71
N VAL A 29 2.18 6.91 -7.06
CA VAL A 29 2.21 6.03 -8.24
C VAL A 29 2.50 6.81 -9.52
N GLU A 30 1.93 8.01 -9.67
CA GLU A 30 2.20 8.90 -10.80
C GLU A 30 3.67 9.33 -10.85
N GLU A 31 4.23 9.77 -9.72
CA GLU A 31 5.64 10.17 -9.62
C GLU A 31 6.59 9.01 -9.99
N PHE A 32 6.35 7.82 -9.42
CA PHE A 32 7.15 6.62 -9.72
C PHE A 32 7.00 6.17 -11.18
N TYR A 33 5.83 6.36 -11.77
CA TYR A 33 5.60 6.07 -13.18
C TYR A 33 6.36 7.07 -14.07
N GLY A 34 6.43 8.36 -13.69
CA GLY A 34 7.25 9.36 -14.37
C GLY A 34 8.73 8.99 -14.40
N TYR A 35 9.30 8.57 -13.26
CA TYR A 35 10.68 8.06 -13.23
C TYR A 35 10.86 6.83 -14.13
N LEU A 36 9.87 5.94 -14.18
CA LEU A 36 9.93 4.79 -15.06
C LEU A 36 9.91 5.18 -16.54
N GLU A 37 9.12 6.19 -16.93
CA GLU A 37 9.11 6.72 -18.30
C GLU A 37 10.47 7.30 -18.69
N GLU A 38 11.11 8.06 -17.79
CA GLU A 38 12.46 8.60 -17.99
C GLU A 38 13.49 7.49 -18.21
N GLU A 39 13.44 6.43 -17.39
CA GLU A 39 14.37 5.29 -17.47
C GLU A 39 14.13 4.39 -18.70
N VAL A 40 12.88 4.24 -19.12
CA VAL A 40 12.51 3.49 -20.32
C VAL A 40 12.90 4.25 -21.60
N ASN A 41 13.02 5.58 -21.52
CA ASN A 41 13.38 6.48 -22.62
C ASN A 41 12.44 6.30 -23.83
N ASP A 42 12.94 6.35 -25.06
CA ASP A 42 12.15 6.25 -26.31
C ASP A 42 11.53 4.86 -26.59
N LYS A 43 11.53 3.96 -25.61
CA LYS A 43 10.94 2.63 -25.75
C LYS A 43 9.46 2.67 -25.36
N PRO A 44 8.62 1.83 -25.97
CA PRO A 44 7.22 1.74 -25.59
C PRO A 44 7.08 1.28 -24.14
N MET A 45 6.26 2.00 -23.37
CA MET A 45 5.91 1.60 -22.02
C MET A 45 5.13 0.27 -22.03
N PRO A 46 5.44 -0.67 -21.11
CA PRO A 46 4.79 -1.97 -21.07
C PRO A 46 3.33 -1.93 -20.60
N TYR A 47 2.94 -0.84 -19.93
CA TYR A 47 1.59 -0.58 -19.44
C TYR A 47 1.39 0.92 -19.27
N THR A 48 0.14 1.37 -19.27
CA THR A 48 -0.21 2.76 -18.98
C THR A 48 -0.22 3.02 -17.48
N LEU A 49 -0.11 4.30 -17.08
CA LEU A 49 -0.30 4.73 -15.70
C LEU A 49 -1.62 4.22 -15.10
N GLU A 50 -2.71 4.28 -15.85
CA GLU A 50 -4.02 3.81 -15.36
C GLU A 50 -4.07 2.29 -15.18
N GLN A 51 -3.37 1.52 -16.02
CA GLN A 51 -3.22 0.07 -15.81
C GLN A 51 -2.44 -0.21 -14.53
N LEU A 52 -1.39 0.57 -14.24
CA LEU A 52 -0.61 0.44 -13.01
C LEU A 52 -1.44 0.79 -11.77
N LYS A 53 -2.17 1.91 -11.79
CA LYS A 53 -3.07 2.30 -10.69
C LYS A 53 -4.14 1.24 -10.46
N GLU A 54 -4.79 0.75 -11.53
CA GLU A 54 -5.77 -0.32 -11.41
C GLU A 54 -5.18 -1.61 -10.83
N SER A 55 -3.97 -1.97 -11.24
CA SER A 55 -3.24 -3.11 -10.67
C SER A 55 -2.97 -2.91 -9.17
N CYS A 56 -2.57 -1.70 -8.75
CA CYS A 56 -2.41 -1.35 -7.34
C CYS A 56 -3.74 -1.50 -6.56
N ARG A 57 -4.85 -0.95 -7.06
CA ARG A 57 -6.18 -1.05 -6.42
C ARG A 57 -6.62 -2.51 -6.27
N ARG A 58 -6.34 -3.36 -7.26
CA ARG A 58 -6.65 -4.80 -7.23
C ARG A 58 -5.78 -5.56 -6.25
N PHE A 59 -4.50 -5.23 -6.19
CA PHE A 59 -3.54 -5.92 -5.36
C PHE A 59 -3.60 -5.49 -3.89
N MET A 60 -4.06 -4.26 -3.61
CA MET A 60 -4.01 -3.65 -2.29
C MET A 60 -4.54 -4.54 -1.15
N PRO A 61 -5.70 -5.23 -1.27
CA PRO A 61 -6.19 -6.10 -0.19
C PRO A 61 -5.20 -7.22 0.16
N LEU A 62 -4.61 -7.87 -0.85
CA LEU A 62 -3.62 -8.92 -0.64
C LEU A 62 -2.31 -8.35 -0.10
N GLY A 63 -1.84 -7.22 -0.66
CA GLY A 63 -0.64 -6.53 -0.20
C GLY A 63 -0.71 -6.15 1.28
N ILE A 64 -1.84 -5.58 1.69
CA ILE A 64 -2.10 -5.22 3.08
C ILE A 64 -2.19 -6.44 3.97
N PHE A 65 -2.91 -7.48 3.54
CA PHE A 65 -3.03 -8.71 4.32
C PHE A 65 -1.66 -9.30 4.65
N MET A 66 -0.71 -9.27 3.71
CA MET A 66 0.67 -9.68 3.96
C MET A 66 1.36 -8.80 5.02
N ILE A 67 1.19 -7.48 4.98
CA ILE A 67 1.78 -6.55 5.97
C ILE A 67 1.18 -6.73 7.36
N VAL A 68 -0.13 -7.00 7.47
CA VAL A 68 -0.81 -7.23 8.75
C VAL A 68 -0.17 -8.37 9.53
N THR A 69 0.37 -9.38 8.85
CA THR A 69 1.08 -10.49 9.53
C THR A 69 2.34 -10.05 10.27
N ILE A 70 2.92 -8.90 9.91
CA ILE A 70 4.13 -8.34 10.52
C ILE A 70 3.78 -7.45 11.73
N ILE A 71 2.53 -6.98 11.85
CA ILE A 71 2.09 -6.08 12.92
C ILE A 71 2.22 -6.72 14.30
N ALA A 72 1.80 -7.99 14.46
CA ALA A 72 1.90 -8.66 15.75
C ALA A 72 3.36 -8.84 16.24
N PRO A 73 4.30 -9.33 15.41
CA PRO A 73 5.73 -9.30 15.75
C PRO A 73 6.27 -7.90 16.06
N MET A 74 5.86 -6.87 15.31
CA MET A 74 6.26 -5.48 15.59
C MET A 74 5.77 -5.02 16.96
N HIS A 75 4.52 -5.31 17.31
CA HIS A 75 3.93 -4.94 18.59
C HIS A 75 4.67 -5.60 19.77
N GLU A 76 5.04 -6.87 19.65
CA GLU A 76 5.85 -7.57 20.67
C GLU A 76 7.19 -6.86 20.89
N VAL A 77 7.92 -6.55 19.80
CA VAL A 77 9.21 -5.85 19.88
C VAL A 77 9.06 -4.47 20.53
N LEU A 78 8.03 -3.70 20.15
CA LEU A 78 7.80 -2.37 20.69
C LEU A 78 7.38 -2.39 22.16
N TYR A 79 6.59 -3.38 22.57
CA TYR A 79 6.13 -3.53 23.95
C TYR A 79 7.29 -3.71 24.94
N HIS A 80 8.34 -4.45 24.53
CA HIS A 80 9.55 -4.68 25.32
C HIS A 80 10.57 -3.53 25.25
N ASN A 81 10.26 -2.41 24.58
CA ASN A 81 11.14 -1.24 24.60
C ASN A 81 11.23 -0.66 26.03
N PRO A 82 12.45 -0.53 26.61
CA PRO A 82 12.64 -0.06 27.97
C PRO A 82 12.37 1.45 28.15
N ASP A 83 12.41 2.24 27.07
CA ASP A 83 12.03 3.64 27.08
C ASP A 83 10.49 3.74 26.99
N GLU A 84 9.86 4.10 28.11
CA GLU A 84 8.41 4.20 28.20
C GLU A 84 7.82 5.26 27.25
N GLN A 85 8.51 6.39 27.06
CA GLN A 85 8.03 7.46 26.19
C GLN A 85 8.11 7.03 24.73
N GLN A 86 9.23 6.42 24.33
CA GLN A 86 9.39 5.88 22.98
C GLN A 86 8.41 4.74 22.73
N ARG A 87 8.26 3.80 23.68
CA ARG A 87 7.29 2.70 23.61
C ARG A 87 5.89 3.24 23.36
N LYS A 88 5.40 4.16 24.19
CA LYS A 88 4.05 4.71 24.04
C LYS A 88 3.86 5.35 22.66
N LYS A 89 4.80 6.20 22.23
CA LYS A 89 4.76 6.85 20.92
C LYS A 89 4.73 5.83 19.77
N SER A 90 5.59 4.81 19.81
CA SER A 90 5.65 3.79 18.78
C SER A 90 4.40 2.92 18.73
N MET A 91 3.80 2.64 19.89
CA MET A 91 2.55 1.89 20.00
C MET A 91 1.37 2.66 19.41
N ASP A 92 1.28 3.97 19.68
CA ASP A 92 0.26 4.84 19.08
C ASP A 92 0.38 4.86 17.54
N LEU A 93 1.62 4.93 17.03
CA LEU A 93 1.89 4.89 15.58
C LEU A 93 1.52 3.55 14.93
N VAL A 94 1.85 2.42 15.56
CA VAL A 94 1.47 1.10 15.03
C VAL A 94 -0.04 0.90 15.09
N THR A 95 -0.72 1.42 16.11
CA THR A 95 -2.18 1.37 16.22
C THR A 95 -2.84 2.13 15.08
N GLU A 96 -2.46 3.39 14.85
CA GLU A 96 -2.96 4.19 13.71
C GLU A 96 -2.71 3.48 12.37
N LYS A 97 -1.49 2.98 12.17
CA LYS A 97 -1.15 2.26 10.93
C LYS A 97 -2.01 1.02 10.74
N THR A 98 -2.31 0.28 11.82
CA THR A 98 -3.13 -0.93 11.79
C THR A 98 -4.58 -0.59 11.39
N GLU A 99 -5.16 0.42 12.01
CA GLU A 99 -6.51 0.89 11.70
C GLU A 99 -6.65 1.27 10.22
N CYS A 100 -5.75 2.14 9.73
CA CYS A 100 -5.78 2.55 8.33
C CYS A 100 -5.51 1.40 7.35
N LEU A 101 -4.65 0.43 7.69
CA LEU A 101 -4.46 -0.79 6.88
C LEU A 101 -5.76 -1.59 6.78
N LEU A 102 -6.47 -1.79 7.88
CA LEU A 102 -7.73 -2.53 7.88
C LEU A 102 -8.82 -1.79 7.09
N ASP A 103 -8.92 -0.47 7.23
CA ASP A 103 -9.83 0.36 6.44
C ASP A 103 -9.56 0.22 4.93
N ASP A 104 -8.30 0.31 4.52
CA ASP A 104 -7.90 0.13 3.13
C ASP A 104 -8.22 -1.28 2.63
N LEU A 105 -7.92 -2.31 3.43
CA LEU A 105 -8.22 -3.69 3.07
C LEU A 105 -9.72 -3.86 2.80
N LEU A 106 -10.58 -3.37 3.70
CA LEU A 106 -12.03 -3.47 3.55
C LEU A 106 -12.51 -2.69 2.33
N LYS A 107 -12.11 -1.42 2.20
CA LYS A 107 -12.47 -0.54 1.08
C LYS A 107 -12.13 -1.17 -0.28
N PHE A 108 -10.89 -1.65 -0.43
CA PHE A 108 -10.45 -2.21 -1.70
C PHE A 108 -10.94 -3.64 -1.92
N HIS A 109 -11.16 -4.43 -0.87
CA HIS A 109 -11.79 -5.75 -0.99
C HIS A 109 -13.23 -5.62 -1.50
N GLU A 110 -14.03 -4.72 -0.91
CA GLU A 110 -15.39 -4.43 -1.37
C GLU A 110 -15.39 -3.94 -2.81
N ARG A 111 -14.57 -2.93 -3.13
CA ARG A 111 -14.41 -2.42 -4.50
C ARG A 111 -14.09 -3.53 -5.52
N ASN A 112 -13.25 -4.48 -5.15
CA ASN A 112 -12.78 -5.54 -6.05
C ASN A 112 -13.75 -6.74 -6.15
N THR A 113 -14.68 -6.88 -5.21
CA THR A 113 -15.69 -7.96 -5.19
C THR A 113 -17.03 -7.54 -5.77
N LEU A 114 -17.32 -6.23 -5.82
CA LEU A 114 -18.52 -5.71 -6.46
C LEU A 114 -18.56 -6.11 -7.95
N PRO A 115 -19.65 -6.72 -8.43
CA PRO A 115 -19.84 -6.97 -9.85
C PRO A 115 -19.72 -5.64 -10.60
N LYS A 116 -18.84 -5.58 -11.61
CA LYS A 116 -18.92 -4.48 -12.57
C LYS A 116 -20.27 -4.61 -13.26
N ASN A 117 -21.24 -3.77 -12.90
CA ASN A 117 -22.50 -3.68 -13.61
C ASN A 117 -22.19 -3.47 -15.10
N GLY A 118 -22.38 -4.53 -15.88
CA GLY A 118 -22.35 -4.55 -17.34
C GLY A 118 -21.15 -3.85 -17.99
N ASN A 119 -20.05 -4.58 -18.16
CA ASN A 119 -19.43 -4.78 -19.47
C ASN A 119 -18.22 -5.71 -19.31
N SER A 120 -18.48 -6.98 -19.56
CA SER A 120 -17.46 -7.94 -19.94
C SER A 120 -16.95 -7.58 -21.33
N VAL A 121 -15.72 -7.10 -21.44
CA VAL A 121 -14.75 -7.43 -22.51
C VAL A 121 -13.36 -7.36 -21.89
#